data_AF-A0A2V8V4E7-F1
#
_entry.id   AF-A0A2V8V4E7-F1
#
_cell.length_a   1.000
_cell.length_b   1.000
_cell.length_c   1.000
_cell.angle_alpha   90.00
_cell.angle_beta   90.00
_cell.angle_gamma   90.00
#
_symmetry.space_group_name_H-M   'P 1'
#
loop_
_entity.id
_entity.type
_entity.pdbx_description
1 polymer ?
#
loop_
_entity_poly.entity_id
_entity_poly.type
_entity_poly.pdbx_seq_one_letter_code
_entity_poly.pdbx_strand_id
1 'polypeptide(L)'
;MLELFIAEEQGHSSILGRFLDTEGIPRLTRHWVDRVFRRLRKLAGLEVCATVLVTAEVLAIPFYQALRDATRSHLLRSICMRILCDEAAHLNYQALTLGIIRRPLCERARVIRSLLHSMLFRCTALLLWQQHHTLFHAAGWDSRRFWKEARRLFVRLQLRIRHVSQYAGCTDPSEELRLD
;
A
#
# COMPACT_ATOMS: atom_id res chain seq x y z
N MET A 1 8.16 0.66 14.25
CA MET A 1 7.31 0.82 13.04
C MET A 1 7.36 -0.42 12.16
N LEU A 2 8.52 -0.79 11.59
CA LEU A 2 8.62 -1.96 10.71
C LEU A 2 8.32 -3.29 11.44
N GLU A 3 8.78 -3.47 12.68
CA GLU A 3 8.56 -4.72 13.43
C GLU A 3 7.09 -4.96 13.83
N LEU A 4 6.36 -3.90 14.20
CA LEU A 4 4.92 -3.97 14.47
C LEU A 4 4.13 -4.26 13.19
N PHE A 5 4.49 -3.62 12.08
CA PHE A 5 3.95 -3.93 10.74
C PHE A 5 4.24 -5.39 10.34
N ILE A 6 5.47 -5.86 10.55
CA ILE A 6 5.87 -7.25 10.24
C ILE A 6 5.07 -8.24 11.07
N ALA A 7 4.84 -7.96 12.36
CA ALA A 7 4.06 -8.81 13.26
C ALA A 7 2.56 -8.84 12.89
N GLU A 8 1.98 -7.70 12.52
CA GLU A 8 0.58 -7.60 12.08
C GLU A 8 0.35 -8.34 10.75
N GLU A 9 1.23 -8.10 9.78
CA GLU A 9 1.25 -8.84 8.52
C GLU A 9 1.49 -10.36 8.74
N GLN A 10 2.09 -10.75 9.88
CA GLN A 10 2.36 -12.15 10.25
C GLN A 10 1.07 -12.83 10.64
N GLY A 11 0.18 -12.10 11.31
CA GLY A 11 -1.20 -12.49 11.56
C GLY A 11 -1.94 -12.79 10.26
N HIS A 12 -1.93 -11.86 9.30
CA HIS A 12 -2.58 -12.04 7.99
C HIS A 12 -2.02 -13.23 7.22
N SER A 13 -0.68 -13.30 7.11
CA SER A 13 0.00 -14.38 6.39
C SER A 13 -0.20 -15.74 7.06
N SER A 14 -0.33 -15.81 8.38
CA SER A 14 -0.55 -17.07 9.10
C SER A 14 -1.99 -17.59 8.96
N ILE A 15 -2.98 -16.70 9.02
CA ILE A 15 -4.40 -17.05 8.86
C ILE A 15 -4.68 -17.43 7.41
N LEU A 16 -4.20 -16.63 6.46
CA LEU A 16 -4.30 -16.97 5.04
C LEU A 16 -3.47 -18.21 4.71
N GLY A 17 -2.29 -18.36 5.30
CA GLY A 17 -1.43 -19.53 5.14
C GLY A 17 -2.08 -20.82 5.62
N ARG A 18 -2.76 -20.81 6.77
CA ARG A 18 -3.54 -21.96 7.25
C ARG A 18 -4.68 -22.32 6.30
N PHE A 19 -5.34 -21.32 5.73
CA PHE A 19 -6.38 -21.55 4.72
C PHE A 19 -5.79 -22.15 3.43
N LEU A 20 -4.69 -21.59 2.92
CA LEU A 20 -4.01 -22.07 1.72
C LEU A 20 -3.44 -23.49 1.91
N ASP A 21 -2.91 -23.82 3.08
CA ASP A 21 -2.45 -25.18 3.40
C ASP A 21 -3.61 -26.20 3.41
N THR A 22 -4.78 -25.78 3.90
CA THR A 22 -5.99 -26.62 3.90
C THR A 22 -6.47 -26.89 2.47
N GLU A 23 -6.27 -25.93 1.56
CA GLU A 23 -6.65 -26.02 0.14
C GLU A 23 -5.50 -26.49 -0.79
N GLY A 24 -4.32 -26.80 -0.24
CA GLY A 24 -3.15 -27.27 -0.99
C GLY A 24 -2.48 -26.22 -1.90
N ILE A 25 -2.68 -24.92 -1.64
CA ILE A 25 -2.17 -23.82 -2.48
C ILE A 25 -0.82 -23.32 -1.92
N PRO A 26 0.23 -23.17 -2.75
CA PRO A 26 1.54 -22.71 -2.28
C PRO A 26 1.51 -21.26 -1.75
N ARG A 27 2.14 -21.04 -0.60
CA ARG A 27 2.22 -19.73 0.08
C ARG A 27 3.23 -18.80 -0.59
N LEU A 28 2.91 -17.51 -0.67
CA LEU A 28 3.86 -16.47 -1.10
C LEU A 28 4.90 -16.21 0.00
N THR A 29 6.19 -16.37 -0.30
CA THR A 29 7.24 -16.37 0.73
C THR A 29 7.68 -14.96 1.14
N ARG A 30 7.59 -14.64 2.43
CA ARG A 30 7.97 -13.32 3.03
C ARG A 30 9.40 -12.87 2.80
N HIS A 31 10.34 -13.80 2.64
CA HIS A 31 11.78 -13.49 2.66
C HIS A 31 12.24 -12.57 1.53
N TRP A 32 11.54 -12.52 0.39
CA TRP A 32 11.94 -11.64 -0.71
C TRP A 32 11.53 -10.19 -0.44
N VAL A 33 10.36 -9.97 0.17
CA VAL A 33 9.82 -8.65 0.50
C VAL A 33 10.74 -7.91 1.47
N ASP A 34 11.17 -8.57 2.56
CA ASP A 34 12.10 -7.98 3.53
C ASP A 34 13.47 -7.63 2.91
N ARG A 35 13.95 -8.47 1.98
CA ARG A 35 15.21 -8.22 1.26
C ARG A 35 15.09 -7.02 0.32
N VAL A 36 13.96 -6.88 -0.37
CA VAL A 36 13.66 -5.72 -1.22
C VAL A 36 13.57 -4.45 -0.37
N PHE A 37 12.87 -4.49 0.78
CA PHE A 37 12.79 -3.33 1.68
C PHE A 37 14.14 -2.91 2.25
N ARG A 38 14.95 -3.86 2.70
CA ARG A 38 16.31 -3.55 3.20
C ARG A 38 17.19 -2.93 2.11
N ARG A 39 17.08 -3.39 0.85
CA ARG A 39 17.83 -2.82 -0.28
C ARG A 39 17.31 -1.44 -0.66
N LEU A 40 16.00 -1.25 -0.79
CA LEU A 40 15.38 0.03 -1.12
C LEU A 40 15.69 1.11 -0.09
N ARG A 41 15.63 0.77 1.21
CA ARG A 41 15.96 1.72 2.28
C ARG A 41 17.43 2.16 2.22
N LYS A 42 18.35 1.25 1.89
CA LYS A 42 19.79 1.57 1.76
C LYS A 42 20.10 2.42 0.52
N LEU A 43 19.39 2.19 -0.59
CA LEU A 43 19.68 2.84 -1.87
C LEU A 43 18.93 4.16 -2.08
N ALA A 44 17.68 4.24 -1.60
CA ALA A 44 16.75 5.32 -1.94
C ALA A 44 16.12 6.01 -0.71
N GLY A 45 16.53 5.61 0.50
CA GLY A 45 16.08 6.21 1.76
C GLY A 45 14.71 5.73 2.24
N LEU A 46 14.29 6.29 3.38
CA LEU A 46 13.05 5.90 4.08
C LEU A 46 11.80 6.32 3.31
N GLU A 47 11.85 7.46 2.60
CA GLU A 47 10.72 7.99 1.84
C GLU A 47 10.34 7.09 0.64
N VAL A 48 11.32 6.62 -0.13
CA VAL A 48 11.06 5.72 -1.26
C VAL A 48 10.58 4.36 -0.78
N CYS A 49 11.17 3.86 0.31
CA CYS A 49 10.71 2.64 0.97
C CYS A 49 9.22 2.73 1.37
N ALA A 50 8.82 3.83 2.02
CA ALA A 50 7.43 4.05 2.39
C ALA A 50 6.52 4.26 1.17
N THR A 51 7.00 4.93 0.11
CA THR A 51 6.25 5.11 -1.14
C THR A 51 5.93 3.78 -1.83
N VAL A 52 6.87 2.83 -1.81
CA VAL A 52 6.69 1.49 -2.35
C VAL A 52 5.69 0.69 -1.51
N LEU A 53 5.76 0.77 -0.18
CA LEU A 53 4.79 0.14 0.75
C LEU A 53 3.37 0.62 0.46
N VAL A 54 3.16 1.94 0.51
CA VAL A 54 1.88 2.57 0.24
C VAL A 54 1.32 2.13 -1.12
N THR A 55 2.18 1.99 -2.12
CA THR A 55 1.78 1.54 -3.46
C THR A 55 1.28 0.09 -3.45
N ALA A 56 1.93 -0.79 -2.68
CA ALA A 56 1.49 -2.17 -2.49
C ALA A 56 0.13 -2.22 -1.78
N GLU A 57 -0.06 -1.46 -0.69
CA GLU A 57 -1.32 -1.40 0.07
C GLU A 57 -2.49 -0.89 -0.78
N VAL A 58 -2.28 0.16 -1.58
CA VAL A 58 -3.29 0.66 -2.53
C VAL A 58 -3.73 -0.41 -3.51
N LEU A 59 -2.81 -1.27 -3.97
CA LEU A 59 -3.11 -2.35 -4.91
C LEU A 59 -3.64 -3.62 -4.22
N ALA A 60 -3.33 -3.82 -2.95
CA ALA A 60 -3.88 -4.89 -2.12
C ALA A 60 -5.41 -4.74 -1.97
N ILE A 61 -5.92 -3.51 -1.84
CA ILE A 61 -7.36 -3.25 -1.71
C ILE A 61 -8.19 -3.85 -2.87
N PRO A 62 -7.99 -3.47 -4.15
CA PRO A 62 -8.78 -4.04 -5.24
C PRO A 62 -8.53 -5.54 -5.40
N PHE A 63 -7.34 -6.04 -5.07
CA PHE A 63 -7.03 -7.47 -5.10
C PHE A 63 -7.85 -8.27 -4.08
N TYR A 64 -7.84 -7.87 -2.81
CA TYR A 64 -8.60 -8.55 -1.75
C TYR A 64 -10.11 -8.35 -1.88
N GLN A 65 -10.56 -7.23 -2.47
CA GLN A 65 -11.96 -7.06 -2.86
C GLN A 65 -12.38 -8.08 -3.93
N ALA A 66 -11.58 -8.23 -4.99
CA ALA A 66 -11.85 -9.21 -6.02
C ALA A 66 -11.78 -10.66 -5.48
N LEU A 67 -10.79 -10.98 -4.63
CA LEU A 67 -10.67 -12.30 -4.02
C LEU A 67 -11.88 -12.63 -3.12
N ARG A 68 -12.35 -11.66 -2.32
CA ARG A 68 -13.56 -11.79 -1.50
C ARG A 68 -14.81 -12.02 -2.34
N ASP A 69 -14.91 -11.35 -3.48
CA ASP A 69 -16.06 -11.43 -4.37
C ASP A 69 -16.05 -12.74 -5.19
N ALA A 70 -14.86 -13.24 -5.56
CA ALA A 70 -14.68 -14.49 -6.30
C ALA A 70 -14.85 -15.75 -5.41
N THR A 71 -14.58 -15.66 -4.11
CA THR A 71 -14.64 -16.83 -3.22
C THR A 71 -16.03 -17.10 -2.67
N ARG A 72 -16.38 -18.39 -2.59
CA ARG A 72 -17.61 -18.88 -1.93
C ARG A 72 -17.39 -19.25 -0.46
N SER A 73 -16.15 -19.26 0.02
CA SER A 73 -15.83 -19.60 1.42
C SER A 73 -16.13 -18.43 2.36
N HIS A 74 -17.03 -18.63 3.32
CA HIS A 74 -17.32 -17.64 4.35
C HIS A 74 -16.08 -17.27 5.17
N LEU A 75 -15.20 -18.25 5.45
CA LEU A 75 -13.96 -18.01 6.17
C LEU A 75 -13.03 -17.11 5.36
N LEU A 76 -12.82 -17.39 4.07
CA LEU A 76 -11.94 -16.58 3.23
C LEU A 76 -12.48 -15.15 3.06
N ARG A 77 -13.80 -14.98 2.96
CA ARG A 77 -14.44 -13.66 2.93
C ARG A 77 -14.15 -12.86 4.20
N SER A 78 -14.27 -13.47 5.37
CA SER A 78 -13.97 -12.83 6.66
C SER A 78 -12.49 -12.43 6.77
N ILE A 79 -11.58 -13.29 6.29
CA ILE A 79 -10.15 -12.99 6.23
C ILE A 79 -9.89 -11.78 5.32
N CYS A 80 -10.46 -11.77 4.10
CA CYS A 80 -10.31 -10.66 3.18
C CYS A 80 -10.88 -9.35 3.76
N MET A 81 -12.03 -9.40 4.43
CA MET A 81 -12.59 -8.22 5.10
C MET A 81 -11.69 -7.69 6.21
N ARG A 82 -11.07 -8.58 6.98
CA ARG A 82 -10.11 -8.17 8.02
C ARG A 82 -8.90 -7.48 7.41
N ILE A 83 -8.27 -8.10 6.41
CA ILE A 83 -7.14 -7.53 5.69
C ILE A 83 -7.52 -6.16 5.11
N LEU A 84 -8.68 -6.04 4.44
CA LEU A 84 -9.12 -4.76 3.88
C LEU A 84 -9.26 -3.64 4.92
N CYS A 85 -9.70 -3.95 6.14
CA CYS A 85 -9.75 -2.97 7.23
C CYS A 85 -8.35 -2.56 7.67
N ASP A 86 -7.44 -3.52 7.79
CA ASP A 86 -6.08 -3.29 8.28
C ASP A 86 -5.26 -2.49 7.23
N GLU A 87 -5.38 -2.80 5.94
CA GLU A 87 -4.82 -2.02 4.82
C GLU A 87 -5.31 -0.56 4.81
N ALA A 88 -6.59 -0.33 5.14
CA ALA A 88 -7.12 1.03 5.24
C ALA A 88 -6.50 1.80 6.42
N ALA A 89 -6.25 1.13 7.55
CA ALA A 89 -5.56 1.72 8.70
C ALA A 89 -4.08 2.01 8.38
N HIS A 90 -3.40 1.09 7.70
CA HIS A 90 -2.02 1.25 7.25
C HIS A 90 -1.87 2.44 6.30
N LEU A 91 -2.75 2.58 5.30
CA LEU A 91 -2.72 3.72 4.39
C LEU A 91 -2.85 5.07 5.12
N ASN A 92 -3.67 5.14 6.17
CA ASN A 92 -3.79 6.35 6.98
C ASN A 92 -2.49 6.66 7.73
N TYR A 93 -1.92 5.64 8.39
CA TYR A 93 -0.68 5.78 9.15
C TYR A 93 0.51 6.13 8.25
N GLN A 94 0.60 5.52 7.07
CA GLN A 94 1.65 5.79 6.11
C GLN A 94 1.48 7.16 5.44
N ALA A 95 0.25 7.62 5.18
CA ALA A 95 0.03 8.98 4.69
C ALA A 95 0.49 10.04 5.70
N LEU A 96 0.23 9.82 7.00
CA LEU A 96 0.74 10.67 8.08
C LEU A 96 2.27 10.64 8.14
N THR A 97 2.85 9.45 8.15
CA THR A 97 4.30 9.23 8.18
C THR A 97 5.00 9.89 6.99
N LEU A 98 4.46 9.77 5.77
CA LEU A 98 5.01 10.43 4.58
C LEU A 98 4.92 11.96 4.67
N GLY A 99 3.86 12.48 5.29
CA GLY A 99 3.69 13.92 5.49
C GLY A 99 4.75 14.51 6.42
N ILE A 100 5.12 13.77 7.47
CA ILE A 100 6.14 14.18 8.45
C ILE A 100 7.56 14.01 7.90
N ILE A 101 7.83 12.90 7.20
CA ILE A 101 9.19 12.55 6.73
C ILE A 101 9.58 13.29 5.45
N ARG A 102 8.62 13.75 4.65
CA ARG A 102 8.88 14.45 3.39
C ARG A 102 9.68 15.71 3.64
N ARG A 103 10.97 15.67 3.29
CA ARG A 103 11.81 16.87 3.26
C ARG A 103 11.34 17.81 2.15
N PRO A 104 11.44 19.13 2.34
CA PRO A 104 11.21 20.08 1.27
C PRO A 104 12.25 19.85 0.16
N LEU A 105 11.80 19.26 -0.94
CA LEU A 105 12.59 19.05 -2.15
C LEU A 105 12.31 20.20 -3.14
N CYS A 106 13.34 20.58 -3.90
CA CYS A 106 13.20 21.48 -5.04
C CYS A 106 12.11 20.98 -6.01
N GLU A 107 11.42 21.90 -6.68
CA GLU A 107 10.30 21.61 -7.59
C GLU A 107 10.63 20.52 -8.62
N ARG A 108 11.82 20.57 -9.23
CA ARG A 108 12.28 19.57 -10.22
C ARG A 108 12.40 18.16 -9.63
N ALA A 109 12.98 18.04 -8.44
CA ALA A 109 13.11 16.75 -7.75
C ALA A 109 11.74 16.20 -7.32
N ARG A 110 10.79 17.08 -6.98
CA ARG A 110 9.40 16.71 -6.69
C ARG A 110 8.69 16.13 -7.91
N VAL A 111 8.88 16.74 -9.08
CA VAL A 111 8.30 16.26 -10.35
C VAL A 111 8.89 14.91 -10.74
N ILE A 112 10.22 14.75 -10.71
CA ILE A 112 10.89 13.48 -11.03
C ILE A 112 10.41 12.36 -10.11
N ARG A 113 10.30 12.65 -8.82
CA ARG A 113 9.79 11.69 -7.83
C ARG A 113 8.33 11.30 -8.09
N SER A 114 7.47 12.27 -8.40
CA SER A 114 6.07 12.01 -8.75
C SER A 114 5.96 11.17 -10.02
N LEU A 115 6.84 11.40 -11.00
CA LEU A 115 6.92 10.63 -12.24
C LEU A 115 7.34 9.18 -11.96
N LEU A 116 8.41 8.97 -11.20
CA LEU A 116 8.89 7.65 -10.79
C LEU A 116 7.82 6.88 -10.01
N HIS A 117 7.15 7.54 -9.06
CA HIS A 117 6.06 6.92 -8.30
C HIS A 117 4.89 6.52 -9.20
N SER A 118 4.52 7.38 -10.14
CA SER A 118 3.45 7.10 -11.11
C SER A 118 3.82 6.00 -12.09
N MET A 119 5.10 5.86 -12.45
CA MET A 119 5.60 4.75 -13.27
C MET A 119 5.57 3.45 -12.48
N LEU A 120 6.12 3.44 -11.26
CA LEU A 120 6.11 2.28 -10.37
C LEU A 120 4.69 1.75 -10.20
N PHE A 121 3.75 2.63 -9.82
CA PHE A 121 2.34 2.28 -9.65
C PHE A 121 1.73 1.66 -10.90
N ARG A 122 2.01 2.23 -12.09
CA ARG A 122 1.49 1.69 -13.35
C ARG A 122 2.08 0.32 -13.66
N CYS A 123 3.38 0.13 -13.47
CA CYS A 123 4.05 -1.14 -13.69
C CYS A 123 3.53 -2.22 -12.74
N THR A 124 3.40 -1.92 -11.45
CA THR A 124 2.90 -2.88 -10.45
C THR A 124 1.43 -3.20 -10.67
N ALA A 125 0.59 -2.20 -10.98
CA ALA A 125 -0.81 -2.43 -11.31
C ALA A 125 -0.99 -3.30 -12.57
N LEU A 126 -0.17 -3.07 -13.60
CA LEU A 126 -0.18 -3.88 -14.83
C LEU A 126 0.25 -5.32 -14.55
N LEU A 127 1.32 -5.50 -13.76
CA LEU A 127 1.82 -6.83 -13.39
C LEU A 127 0.80 -7.60 -12.56
N LEU A 128 0.16 -6.94 -11.58
CA LEU A 128 -0.91 -7.52 -10.78
C LEU A 128 -2.10 -7.94 -11.65
N TRP A 129 -2.49 -7.10 -12.60
CA TRP A 129 -3.54 -7.44 -13.56
C TRP A 129 -3.15 -8.67 -14.39
N GLN A 130 -1.98 -8.67 -15.02
CA GLN A 130 -1.51 -9.78 -15.86
C GLN A 130 -1.48 -11.10 -15.07
N GLN A 131 -0.95 -11.08 -13.85
CA GLN A 131 -0.80 -12.26 -13.00
C GLN A 131 -2.12 -12.78 -12.44
N HIS A 132 -3.09 -11.90 -12.15
CA HIS A 132 -4.33 -12.27 -11.47
C HIS A 132 -5.60 -11.99 -12.29
N HIS A 133 -5.49 -11.78 -13.61
CA HIS A 133 -6.65 -11.50 -14.47
C HIS A 133 -7.75 -12.56 -14.35
N THR A 134 -7.39 -13.84 -14.22
CA THR A 134 -8.35 -14.94 -14.01
C THR A 134 -9.16 -14.77 -12.73
N LEU A 135 -8.52 -14.29 -11.65
CA LEU A 135 -9.20 -14.02 -10.38
C LEU A 135 -10.13 -12.81 -10.49
N PHE A 136 -9.69 -11.74 -11.17
CA PHE A 136 -10.55 -10.59 -11.43
C PHE A 136 -11.76 -10.96 -12.29
N HIS A 137 -11.57 -11.79 -13.33
CA HIS A 137 -12.69 -12.29 -14.13
C HIS A 137 -13.63 -13.19 -13.32
N ALA A 138 -13.11 -14.05 -12.44
CA ALA A 138 -13.93 -14.86 -11.52
C ALA A 138 -14.73 -13.99 -10.53
N ALA A 139 -14.23 -12.82 -10.17
CA ALA A 139 -14.93 -11.82 -9.37
C ALA A 139 -15.96 -10.98 -10.16
N GLY A 140 -16.04 -11.15 -11.48
CA GLY A 140 -16.87 -10.31 -12.37
C GLY A 140 -16.31 -8.90 -12.58
N TRP A 141 -14.99 -8.71 -12.49
CA TRP A 141 -14.33 -7.42 -12.68
C TRP A 141 -13.71 -7.30 -14.08
N ASP A 142 -14.06 -6.23 -14.78
CA ASP A 142 -13.38 -5.85 -16.02
C ASP A 142 -12.06 -5.12 -15.75
N SER A 143 -11.15 -5.16 -16.72
CA SER A 143 -9.89 -4.40 -16.71
C SER A 143 -10.13 -2.91 -16.45
N ARG A 144 -11.16 -2.33 -17.06
CA ARG A 144 -11.56 -0.93 -16.86
C ARG A 144 -11.95 -0.64 -15.42
N ARG A 145 -12.68 -1.55 -14.77
CA ARG A 145 -13.10 -1.41 -13.37
C ARG A 145 -11.88 -1.45 -12.44
N PHE A 146 -11.00 -2.43 -12.62
CA PHE A 146 -9.75 -2.53 -11.87
C PHE A 146 -8.90 -1.26 -11.99
N TRP A 147 -8.61 -0.82 -13.22
CA TRP A 147 -7.82 0.39 -13.46
C TRP A 147 -8.47 1.65 -12.88
N LYS A 148 -9.81 1.76 -12.96
CA LYS A 148 -10.56 2.91 -12.40
C LYS A 148 -10.51 2.92 -10.87
N GLU A 149 -10.63 1.78 -10.20
CA GLU A 149 -10.52 1.68 -8.73
C GLU A 149 -9.08 1.95 -8.26
N ALA A 150 -8.10 1.28 -8.87
CA ALA A 150 -6.69 1.45 -8.54
C ALA A 150 -6.26 2.92 -8.71
N ARG A 151 -6.63 3.57 -9.83
CA ARG A 151 -6.34 4.98 -10.07
C ARG A 151 -7.05 5.90 -9.08
N ARG A 152 -8.32 5.63 -8.73
CA ARG A 152 -9.05 6.42 -7.72
C ARG A 152 -8.39 6.35 -6.36
N LEU A 153 -7.95 5.18 -5.93
CA LEU A 153 -7.24 5.01 -4.66
C LEU A 153 -5.89 5.74 -4.69
N PHE A 154 -5.13 5.60 -5.77
CA PHE A 154 -3.87 6.32 -5.95
C PHE A 154 -4.03 7.84 -5.91
N VAL A 155 -5.03 8.40 -6.60
CA VAL A 155 -5.30 9.85 -6.59
C VAL A 155 -5.72 10.31 -5.19
N ARG A 156 -6.62 9.58 -4.50
CA ARG A 156 -7.03 9.90 -3.13
C ARG A 156 -5.85 9.93 -2.17
N LEU A 157 -4.97 8.95 -2.29
CA LEU A 157 -3.74 8.89 -1.52
C LEU A 157 -2.83 10.09 -1.81
N GLN A 158 -2.59 10.42 -3.09
CA GLN A 158 -1.74 11.56 -3.43
C GLN A 158 -2.29 12.88 -2.90
N LEU A 159 -3.61 13.08 -2.96
CA LEU A 159 -4.28 14.24 -2.37
C LEU A 159 -4.09 14.27 -0.85
N ARG A 160 -4.26 13.13 -0.17
CA ARG A 160 -4.11 13.04 1.28
C ARG A 160 -2.67 13.30 1.73
N ILE A 161 -1.68 12.75 1.05
CA ILE A 161 -0.26 13.03 1.31
C ILE A 161 0.03 14.53 1.12
N ARG A 162 -0.54 15.15 0.08
CA ARG A 162 -0.36 16.59 -0.17
C ARG A 162 -0.98 17.44 0.93
N HIS A 163 -2.19 17.11 1.37
CA HIS A 163 -2.88 17.77 2.47
C HIS A 163 -2.06 17.70 3.76
N VAL A 164 -1.67 16.49 4.20
CA VAL A 164 -0.85 16.32 5.43
C VAL A 164 0.49 17.04 5.32
N SER A 165 1.14 17.01 4.16
CA SER A 165 2.41 17.73 3.92
C SER A 165 2.27 19.25 4.01
N GLN A 166 1.10 19.82 3.72
CA GLN A 166 0.84 21.26 3.91
C GLN A 166 0.63 21.61 5.38
N TYR A 167 -0.04 20.76 6.16
CA TYR A 167 -0.21 20.95 7.61
C TYR A 167 1.13 20.83 8.37
N ALA A 168 1.95 19.84 8.02
CA ALA A 168 3.28 19.66 8.62
C ALA A 168 4.25 20.82 8.29
N GLY A 169 4.02 21.54 7.18
CA GLY A 169 4.77 22.75 6.82
C GLY A 169 4.26 24.04 7.45
N CYS A 170 3.06 24.04 8.07
CA CYS A 170 2.49 25.17 8.81
C CYS A 170 2.78 25.13 10.30
N THR A 171 3.24 24.01 10.85
CA THR A 171 3.88 23.98 12.17
C THR A 171 5.30 24.54 12.04
N ASP A 172 5.38 25.87 11.98
CA ASP A 172 6.59 26.60 12.32
C ASP A 172 6.84 26.40 13.83
N PRO A 173 7.99 25.83 14.26
CA PRO A 173 8.32 25.71 15.69
C PRO A 173 8.40 27.07 16.41
N SER A 174 8.30 28.18 15.67
CA SER A 174 8.30 29.55 16.19
C SER A 174 7.03 29.96 16.97
N GLU A 175 5.92 29.24 16.86
CA GLU A 175 4.65 29.63 17.50
C GLU A 175 4.41 29.01 18.89
N GLU A 176 5.11 27.93 19.23
CA GLU A 176 5.06 27.30 20.57
C GLU A 176 5.99 27.99 21.59
N LEU A 177 6.88 28.90 21.17
CA LEU A 177 7.84 29.61 22.05
C LEU A 177 7.48 31.09 22.28
N ARG A 178 6.18 31.43 22.27
CA ARG A 178 5.67 32.78 22.58
C ARG A 178 4.56 32.81 23.64
N LEU A 179 4.31 31.68 24.29
CA LEU A 179 3.43 31.58 25.45
C LEU A 179 4.25 31.00 26.61
N ASP A 180 5.22 31.77 27.10
CA ASP A 180 5.76 31.71 28.46
C ASP A 180 6.43 33.05 28.78
#